data_AF-A0A8S3J493-F1
#
_entry.id   AF-A0A8S3J493-F1
#
_cell.length_a   1.000
_cell.length_b   1.000
_cell.length_c   1.000
_cell.angle_alpha   90.00
_cell.angle_beta   90.00
_cell.angle_gamma   90.00
#
_symmetry.space_group_name_H-M   'P 1'
#
loop_
_entity.id
_entity.type
_entity.pdbx_description
1 polymer ?
#
loop_
_entity_poly.entity_id
_entity_poly.type
_entity_poly.pdbx_seq_one_letter_code
_entity_poly.pdbx_strand_id
1 'polypeptide(L)'
;ELPTYNHQNNSNTEHECLQCDEYFSLINILFYLLFDLIEYDICEIYDKKTYRSTLIEEDYFNQFIRRKTIQTNNFDSIKLVIYLIELIELHRSKCHSKKEIFHLNENQIFHSIENFLQHIILKANDLNKERISICLNVMELCLLFVKEKEACIQQMALFLAKLCEENSTYLHLFLFDENLLPDIRLLLINELVWKKFNIKFASTANVIEFFDHIEVKELLFVIK
;
A
#
# COMPACT_ATOMS: atom_id res chain seq x y z
N GLU A 1 -23.24 4.27 -16.30
CA GLU A 1 -22.23 4.41 -17.35
C GLU A 1 -21.24 5.48 -16.91
N LEU A 2 -19.97 5.13 -16.76
CA LEU A 2 -18.94 6.14 -16.45
C LEU A 2 -18.73 6.98 -17.71
N PRO A 3 -18.76 8.33 -17.62
CA PRO A 3 -18.72 9.17 -18.80
C PRO A 3 -17.37 9.01 -19.52
N THR A 4 -17.34 8.39 -20.69
CA THR A 4 -16.17 8.28 -21.57
C THR A 4 -15.87 9.61 -22.27
N TYR A 5 -15.98 10.72 -21.55
CA TYR A 5 -15.90 12.05 -22.11
C TYR A 5 -14.44 12.34 -22.47
N ASN A 6 -14.12 12.34 -23.77
CA ASN A 6 -12.89 12.97 -24.25
C ASN A 6 -13.03 14.47 -23.94
N HIS A 7 -12.36 14.94 -22.88
CA HIS A 7 -12.43 16.33 -22.41
C HIS A 7 -11.74 17.35 -23.32
N GLN A 8 -11.49 17.01 -24.60
CA GLN A 8 -10.81 17.85 -25.58
C GLN A 8 -11.57 19.13 -25.96
N ASN A 9 -12.87 19.23 -25.65
CA ASN A 9 -13.70 20.36 -26.12
C ASN A 9 -13.84 21.52 -25.13
N ASN A 10 -13.23 21.44 -23.93
CA ASN A 10 -13.21 22.56 -22.97
C ASN A 10 -11.84 23.23 -22.86
N SER A 11 -10.96 23.06 -23.86
CA SER A 11 -9.66 23.72 -23.91
C SER A 11 -9.78 25.14 -24.47
N ASN A 12 -10.25 26.06 -23.64
CA ASN A 12 -9.81 27.44 -23.80
C ASN A 12 -8.46 27.55 -23.10
N THR A 13 -7.40 27.70 -23.90
CA THR A 13 -6.04 28.14 -23.52
C THR A 13 -5.32 27.32 -22.43
N GLU A 14 -4.35 26.47 -22.84
CA GLU A 14 -3.14 25.99 -22.11
C GLU A 14 -3.13 25.69 -20.59
N HIS A 15 -4.21 25.84 -19.82
CA HIS A 15 -4.19 25.71 -18.37
C HIS A 15 -5.46 25.01 -17.86
N GLU A 16 -5.21 23.88 -17.17
CA GLU A 16 -6.02 23.26 -16.12
C GLU A 16 -7.46 22.79 -16.45
N CYS A 17 -7.64 21.46 -16.43
CA CYS A 17 -8.96 20.83 -16.54
C CYS A 17 -9.57 20.71 -15.15
N LEU A 18 -10.63 21.49 -14.88
CA LEU A 18 -11.36 21.50 -13.60
C LEU A 18 -11.76 20.10 -13.09
N GLN A 19 -12.15 19.20 -13.99
CA GLN A 19 -12.52 17.82 -13.63
C GLN A 19 -11.31 16.96 -13.24
N CYS A 20 -10.12 17.25 -13.77
CA CYS A 20 -8.88 16.61 -13.31
C CYS A 20 -8.53 17.04 -11.88
N ASP A 21 -8.79 18.30 -11.53
CA ASP A 21 -8.56 18.83 -10.18
C ASP A 21 -9.57 18.24 -9.16
N GLU A 22 -10.80 17.95 -9.60
CA GLU A 22 -11.78 17.22 -8.80
C GLU A 22 -11.35 15.76 -8.52
N TYR A 23 -10.87 15.03 -9.54
CA TYR A 23 -10.31 13.68 -9.33
C TYR A 23 -9.13 13.69 -8.39
N PHE A 24 -8.26 14.70 -8.54
CA PHE A 24 -7.11 14.90 -7.67
C PHE A 24 -7.52 15.06 -6.20
N SER A 25 -8.45 15.98 -5.92
CA SER A 25 -8.94 16.22 -4.55
C SER A 25 -9.58 14.96 -3.96
N LEU A 26 -10.40 14.28 -4.76
CA LEU A 26 -11.11 13.07 -4.35
C LEU A 26 -10.14 11.93 -4.01
N ILE A 27 -9.10 11.69 -4.81
CA ILE A 27 -8.09 10.66 -4.53
C ILE A 27 -7.40 10.92 -3.18
N ASN A 28 -7.01 12.17 -2.89
CA ASN A 28 -6.36 12.49 -1.61
C ASN A 28 -7.28 12.24 -0.41
N ILE A 29 -8.55 12.63 -0.50
CA ILE A 29 -9.56 12.38 0.54
C ILE A 29 -9.73 10.87 0.77
N LEU A 30 -9.76 10.08 -0.31
CA LEU A 30 -9.90 8.63 -0.23
C LEU A 30 -8.66 7.95 0.37
N PHE A 31 -7.44 8.40 0.05
CA PHE A 31 -6.23 7.89 0.69
C PHE A 31 -6.17 8.22 2.18
N TYR A 32 -6.57 9.44 2.58
CA TYR A 32 -6.69 9.76 4.00
C TYR A 32 -7.71 8.89 4.71
N LEU A 33 -8.88 8.67 4.08
CA LEU A 33 -9.89 7.75 4.61
C LEU A 33 -9.34 6.33 4.73
N LEU A 34 -8.63 5.85 3.71
CA LEU A 34 -8.01 4.53 3.68
C LEU A 34 -7.02 4.35 4.83
N PHE A 35 -6.11 5.32 5.05
CA PHE A 35 -5.13 5.26 6.13
C PHE A 35 -5.79 5.31 7.51
N ASP A 36 -6.83 6.11 7.67
CA ASP A 36 -7.58 6.16 8.91
C ASP A 36 -8.33 4.86 9.20
N LEU A 37 -8.93 4.24 8.18
CA LEU A 37 -9.57 2.93 8.28
C LEU A 37 -8.54 1.83 8.58
N ILE A 38 -7.34 1.87 8.01
CA ILE A 38 -6.28 0.89 8.34
C ILE A 38 -5.85 1.04 9.80
N GLU A 39 -5.62 2.26 10.28
CA GLU A 39 -5.28 2.47 11.70
C GLU A 39 -6.38 1.95 12.62
N TYR A 40 -7.64 2.19 12.27
CA TYR A 40 -8.78 1.79 13.08
C TYR A 40 -9.08 0.28 12.99
N ASP A 41 -9.21 -0.28 11.79
CA ASP A 41 -9.68 -1.65 11.55
C ASP A 41 -8.55 -2.69 11.57
N ILE A 42 -7.37 -2.33 11.08
CA ILE A 42 -6.24 -3.26 10.91
C ILE A 42 -5.29 -3.15 12.10
N CYS A 43 -4.94 -1.92 12.48
CA CYS A 43 -4.05 -1.67 13.62
C CYS A 43 -4.80 -1.61 14.96
N GLU A 44 -6.14 -1.55 14.95
CA GLU A 44 -7.02 -1.48 16.12
C GLU A 44 -6.70 -0.29 17.05
N ILE A 45 -6.38 0.86 16.47
CA ILE A 45 -6.10 2.11 17.18
C ILE A 45 -7.44 2.83 17.41
N TYR A 46 -8.18 2.39 18.43
CA TYR A 46 -9.55 2.84 18.71
C TYR A 46 -9.63 4.17 19.49
N ASP A 47 -8.55 4.58 20.14
CA ASP A 47 -8.44 5.76 20.99
C ASP A 47 -7.98 7.02 20.24
N LYS A 48 -8.00 6.96 18.91
CA LYS A 48 -7.61 8.05 18.02
C LYS A 48 -8.50 9.28 18.21
N LYS A 49 -7.86 10.42 18.48
CA LYS A 49 -8.53 11.70 18.76
C LYS A 49 -8.82 12.54 17.51
N THR A 50 -8.05 12.34 16.45
CA THR A 50 -8.06 13.17 15.24
C THR A 50 -7.86 12.28 14.02
N TYR A 51 -8.78 12.34 13.07
CA TYR A 51 -8.70 11.64 11.80
C TYR A 51 -8.03 12.54 10.73
N ARG A 52 -7.34 11.93 9.77
CA ARG A 52 -6.78 12.65 8.62
C ARG A 52 -7.89 13.02 7.65
N SER A 53 -8.86 12.12 7.48
CA SER A 53 -9.99 12.27 6.60
C SER A 53 -11.06 13.14 7.24
N THR A 54 -11.43 14.20 6.54
CA THR A 54 -12.58 15.04 6.90
C THR A 54 -13.91 14.29 6.79
N LEU A 55 -13.97 13.21 5.99
CA LEU A 55 -15.18 12.40 5.86
C LEU A 55 -15.55 11.71 7.18
N ILE A 56 -14.57 11.34 8.01
CA ILE A 56 -14.84 10.67 9.29
C ILE A 56 -15.46 11.63 10.31
N GLU A 57 -15.15 12.92 10.21
CA GLU A 57 -15.70 13.94 11.12
C GLU A 57 -17.20 14.18 10.89
N GLU A 58 -17.78 13.66 9.80
CA GLU A 58 -19.22 13.70 9.55
C GLU A 58 -20.00 12.75 10.47
N ASP A 59 -21.20 13.17 10.92
CA ASP A 59 -22.06 12.41 11.83
C ASP A 59 -22.37 11.00 11.31
N TYR A 60 -22.48 10.84 9.99
CA TYR A 60 -22.72 9.54 9.34
C TYR A 60 -21.55 8.57 9.56
N PHE A 61 -20.32 9.00 9.28
CA PHE A 61 -19.14 8.15 9.43
C PHE A 61 -18.78 7.91 10.90
N ASN A 62 -18.97 8.90 11.76
CA ASN A 62 -18.85 8.70 13.20
C ASN A 62 -19.82 7.64 13.72
N GLN A 63 -21.07 7.63 13.24
CA GLN A 63 -22.03 6.56 13.57
C GLN A 63 -21.62 5.22 12.95
N PHE A 64 -21.12 5.20 11.72
CA PHE A 64 -20.63 4.00 11.06
C PHE A 64 -19.51 3.33 11.87
N ILE A 65 -18.47 4.09 12.25
CA ILE A 65 -17.36 3.62 13.09
C ILE A 65 -17.87 3.12 14.44
N ARG A 66 -18.74 3.90 15.11
CA ARG A 66 -19.33 3.51 16.41
C ARG A 66 -20.13 2.22 16.33
N ARG A 67 -20.89 1.99 15.26
CA ARG A 67 -21.67 0.75 15.06
C ARG A 67 -20.77 -0.43 14.71
N LYS A 68 -19.62 -0.20 14.08
CA LYS A 68 -18.67 -1.25 13.67
C LYS A 68 -17.97 -1.92 14.84
N THR A 69 -17.79 -1.23 15.98
CA THR A 69 -17.30 -1.85 17.23
C THR A 69 -18.13 -3.05 17.69
N ILE A 70 -19.34 -3.24 17.12
CA ILE A 70 -20.30 -4.28 17.45
C ILE A 70 -20.27 -5.44 16.42
N GLN A 71 -19.58 -5.31 15.27
CA GLN A 71 -19.55 -6.33 14.20
C GLN A 71 -18.16 -6.93 13.97
N THR A 72 -18.16 -8.23 13.66
CA THR A 72 -17.00 -9.11 13.43
C THR A 72 -16.06 -8.64 12.32
N ASN A 73 -14.75 -8.80 12.55
CA ASN A 73 -13.60 -8.71 11.63
C ASN A 73 -13.93 -8.74 10.14
N ASN A 74 -14.34 -7.60 9.58
CA ASN A 74 -14.58 -7.47 8.16
C ASN A 74 -13.95 -6.17 7.63
N PHE A 75 -13.04 -6.35 6.67
CA PHE A 75 -12.29 -5.28 6.00
C PHE A 75 -13.01 -4.70 4.78
N ASP A 76 -14.32 -4.96 4.62
CA ASP A 76 -15.14 -4.46 3.50
C ASP A 76 -15.06 -2.93 3.32
N SER A 77 -14.91 -2.17 4.40
CA SER A 77 -14.76 -0.70 4.33
C SER A 77 -13.47 -0.31 3.62
N ILE A 78 -12.37 -0.98 3.94
CA ILE A 78 -11.07 -0.80 3.29
C ILE A 78 -11.17 -1.24 1.83
N LYS A 79 -11.75 -2.41 1.55
CA LYS A 79 -11.93 -2.93 0.19
C LYS A 79 -12.76 -1.98 -0.67
N LEU A 80 -13.83 -1.41 -0.14
CA LEU A 80 -14.66 -0.43 -0.83
C LEU A 80 -13.87 0.82 -1.18
N VAL A 81 -13.08 1.36 -0.25
CA VAL A 81 -12.26 2.56 -0.51
C VAL A 81 -11.17 2.28 -1.55
N ILE A 82 -10.49 1.13 -1.47
CA ILE A 82 -9.54 0.69 -2.50
C ILE A 82 -10.21 0.65 -3.88
N TYR A 83 -11.37 -0.02 -3.98
CA TYR A 83 -12.13 -0.10 -5.23
C TYR A 83 -12.50 1.28 -5.78
N LEU A 84 -12.89 2.23 -4.92
CA LEU A 84 -13.18 3.60 -5.35
C LEU A 84 -11.95 4.31 -5.90
N ILE A 85 -10.78 4.17 -5.24
CA ILE A 85 -9.52 4.73 -5.71
C ILE A 85 -9.16 4.17 -7.09
N GLU A 86 -9.22 2.84 -7.26
CA GLU A 86 -8.94 2.16 -8.52
C GLU A 86 -9.89 2.59 -9.65
N LEU A 87 -11.19 2.73 -9.34
CA LEU A 87 -12.19 3.16 -10.31
C LEU A 87 -11.94 4.58 -10.80
N ILE A 88 -11.58 5.49 -9.89
CA ILE A 88 -11.25 6.88 -10.20
C ILE A 88 -9.96 6.92 -11.03
N GLU A 89 -8.94 6.14 -10.68
CA GLU A 89 -7.69 6.02 -11.44
C GLU A 89 -7.94 5.53 -12.87
N LEU A 90 -8.73 4.47 -13.02
CA LEU A 90 -9.09 3.90 -14.32
C LEU A 90 -9.88 4.88 -15.19
N HIS A 91 -10.68 5.73 -14.57
CA HIS A 91 -11.41 6.77 -15.28
C HIS A 91 -10.48 7.93 -15.66
N ARG A 92 -9.70 8.46 -14.71
CA ARG A 92 -8.75 9.56 -14.92
C ARG A 92 -7.72 9.25 -15.99
N SER A 93 -7.17 8.03 -15.99
CA SER A 93 -6.19 7.59 -16.99
C SER A 93 -6.72 7.65 -18.43
N LYS A 94 -8.04 7.68 -18.62
CA LYS A 94 -8.70 7.86 -19.92
C LYS A 94 -8.91 9.34 -20.30
N CYS A 95 -8.79 10.27 -19.37
CA CYS A 95 -9.22 11.67 -19.55
C CYS A 95 -8.14 12.65 -20.06
N HIS A 96 -6.83 12.50 -19.75
CA HIS A 96 -5.67 13.12 -20.44
C HIS A 96 -4.33 12.78 -19.72
N SER A 97 -3.18 13.16 -20.31
CA SER A 97 -1.81 12.75 -19.97
C SER A 97 -1.42 12.95 -18.50
N LYS A 98 -0.83 11.89 -17.90
CA LYS A 98 -0.08 11.76 -16.62
C LYS A 98 0.39 13.07 -15.95
N LYS A 99 -0.50 13.97 -15.57
CA LYS A 99 -0.19 15.01 -14.58
C LYS A 99 -0.11 14.33 -13.22
N GLU A 100 0.85 14.75 -12.42
CA GLU A 100 1.17 14.19 -11.10
C GLU A 100 -0.03 14.34 -10.16
N ILE A 101 -0.40 13.27 -9.43
CA ILE A 101 -1.66 13.22 -8.67
C ILE A 101 -1.48 13.19 -7.15
N PHE A 102 -0.24 13.08 -6.67
CA PHE A 102 0.01 13.04 -5.24
C PHE A 102 0.59 14.37 -4.75
N HIS A 103 -0.17 15.13 -3.95
CA HIS A 103 0.38 16.17 -3.07
C HIS A 103 0.74 15.62 -1.69
N LEU A 104 0.26 14.43 -1.36
CA LEU A 104 0.69 13.72 -0.18
C LEU A 104 2.20 13.46 -0.29
N ASN A 105 2.95 13.94 0.69
CA ASN A 105 4.39 13.77 0.74
C ASN A 105 4.69 12.26 0.73
N GLU A 106 5.38 11.77 -0.30
CA GLU A 106 5.64 10.34 -0.51
C GLU A 106 6.23 9.70 0.76
N ASN A 107 7.15 10.42 1.42
CA ASN A 107 7.73 9.98 2.69
C ASN A 107 6.68 9.77 3.79
N GLN A 108 5.67 10.62 3.88
CA GLN A 108 4.61 10.49 4.90
C GLN A 108 3.72 9.28 4.65
N ILE A 109 3.47 8.92 3.39
CA ILE A 109 2.70 7.73 3.01
C ILE A 109 3.43 6.47 3.44
N PHE A 110 4.68 6.33 2.99
CA PHE A 110 5.46 5.13 3.26
C PHE A 110 5.79 5.03 4.75
N HIS A 111 6.02 6.16 5.43
CA HIS A 111 6.10 6.17 6.89
C HIS A 111 4.80 5.69 7.57
N SER A 112 3.63 6.06 7.04
CA SER A 112 2.35 5.55 7.58
C SER A 112 2.23 4.03 7.38
N ILE A 113 2.60 3.52 6.19
CA ILE A 113 2.60 2.07 5.90
C ILE A 113 3.58 1.33 6.83
N GLU A 114 4.79 1.85 7.02
CA GLU A 114 5.77 1.31 7.97
C GLU A 114 5.20 1.22 9.38
N ASN A 115 4.55 2.29 9.85
CA ASN A 115 3.92 2.32 11.17
C ASN A 115 2.77 1.30 11.27
N PHE A 116 1.96 1.12 10.21
CA PHE A 116 0.89 0.11 10.20
C PHE A 116 1.47 -1.30 10.32
N LEU A 117 2.48 -1.62 9.52
CA LEU A 117 3.15 -2.92 9.57
C LEU A 117 3.75 -3.18 10.95
N GLN A 118 4.45 -2.21 11.55
CA GLN A 118 4.94 -2.33 12.92
C GLN A 118 3.82 -2.62 13.92
N HIS A 119 2.72 -1.87 13.87
CA HIS A 119 1.59 -2.07 14.78
C HIS A 119 0.95 -3.45 14.64
N ILE A 120 0.79 -3.96 13.42
CA ILE A 120 0.22 -5.28 13.17
C ILE A 120 1.15 -6.37 13.71
N ILE A 121 2.43 -6.26 13.41
CA ILE A 121 3.43 -7.27 13.74
C ILE A 121 3.66 -7.38 15.25
N LEU A 122 3.61 -6.26 15.96
CA LEU A 122 3.73 -6.24 17.42
C LEU A 122 2.57 -6.94 18.14
N LYS A 123 1.43 -7.16 17.47
CA LYS A 123 0.30 -7.90 18.03
C LYS A 123 0.49 -9.38 17.72
N ALA A 124 0.77 -10.22 18.72
CA ALA A 124 0.95 -11.66 18.51
C ALA A 124 -0.39 -12.36 18.23
N ASN A 125 -0.87 -12.35 16.97
CA ASN A 125 -2.13 -12.99 16.58
C ASN A 125 -2.02 -13.66 15.19
N ASP A 126 -2.69 -14.80 15.01
CA ASP A 126 -2.78 -15.54 13.75
C ASP A 126 -3.41 -14.72 12.61
N LEU A 127 -4.16 -13.65 12.94
CA LEU A 127 -4.72 -12.69 11.98
C LEU A 127 -3.68 -11.75 11.34
N ASN A 128 -2.42 -11.78 11.78
CA ASN A 128 -1.38 -10.91 11.25
C ASN A 128 -1.14 -11.09 9.76
N LYS A 129 -1.30 -12.31 9.22
CA LYS A 129 -1.07 -12.58 7.79
C LYS A 129 -2.04 -11.80 6.90
N GLU A 130 -3.34 -11.85 7.18
CA GLU A 130 -4.34 -11.12 6.39
C GLU A 130 -4.16 -9.60 6.51
N ARG A 131 -3.87 -9.12 7.72
CA ARG A 131 -3.64 -7.69 8.00
C ARG A 131 -2.41 -7.16 7.26
N ILE A 132 -1.32 -7.92 7.25
CA ILE A 132 -0.09 -7.57 6.53
C ILE A 132 -0.35 -7.59 5.02
N SER A 133 -1.01 -8.62 4.51
CA SER A 133 -1.41 -8.70 3.10
C SER A 133 -2.20 -7.46 2.66
N ILE A 134 -3.15 -6.99 3.46
CA ILE A 134 -3.89 -5.74 3.18
C ILE A 134 -2.95 -4.53 3.15
N CYS A 135 -2.04 -4.39 4.12
CA CYS A 135 -1.07 -3.29 4.11
C CYS A 135 -0.11 -3.32 2.91
N LEU A 136 0.30 -4.51 2.47
CA LEU A 136 1.14 -4.68 1.28
C LEU A 136 0.38 -4.32 -0.01
N ASN A 137 -0.89 -4.70 -0.13
CA ASN A 137 -1.74 -4.27 -1.24
C ASN A 137 -1.94 -2.76 -1.28
N VAL A 138 -2.13 -2.12 -0.12
CA VAL A 138 -2.25 -0.66 -0.02
C VAL A 138 -0.94 0.02 -0.41
N MET A 139 0.21 -0.55 -0.07
CA MET A 139 1.51 -0.06 -0.51
C MET A 139 1.66 -0.14 -2.04
N GLU A 140 1.29 -1.27 -2.66
CA GLU A 140 1.28 -1.40 -4.12
C GLU A 140 0.37 -0.35 -4.76
N LEU A 141 -0.83 -0.15 -4.20
CA LEU A 141 -1.74 0.90 -4.64
C LEU A 141 -1.08 2.28 -4.56
N CYS A 142 -0.43 2.63 -3.44
CA CYS A 142 0.31 3.89 -3.28
C CYS A 142 1.41 4.05 -4.34
N LEU A 143 2.14 2.98 -4.67
CA LEU A 143 3.19 2.99 -5.70
C LEU A 143 2.67 3.33 -7.10
N LEU A 144 1.37 3.20 -7.38
CA LEU A 144 0.79 3.66 -8.64
C LEU A 144 0.83 5.18 -8.78
N PHE A 145 0.86 5.93 -7.67
CA PHE A 145 0.66 7.37 -7.65
C PHE A 145 1.91 8.20 -7.30
N VAL A 146 3.00 7.57 -6.86
CA VAL A 146 4.26 8.25 -6.52
C VAL A 146 5.21 8.41 -7.70
N LYS A 147 6.07 9.43 -7.63
CA LYS A 147 7.08 9.76 -8.63
C LYS A 147 8.33 8.90 -8.46
N GLU A 148 8.87 8.83 -7.25
CA GLU A 148 10.14 8.16 -6.97
C GLU A 148 9.93 6.68 -6.57
N LYS A 149 9.26 5.92 -7.44
CA LYS A 149 8.87 4.52 -7.16
C LYS A 149 10.05 3.67 -6.68
N GLU A 150 11.20 3.79 -7.36
CA GLU A 150 12.42 3.02 -7.01
C GLU A 150 12.90 3.36 -5.60
N ALA A 151 12.91 4.64 -5.21
CA ALA A 151 13.32 5.07 -3.88
C ALA A 151 12.34 4.53 -2.81
N CYS A 152 11.04 4.57 -3.06
CA CYS A 152 10.03 4.03 -2.15
C CYS A 152 10.12 2.51 -2.01
N ILE A 153 10.34 1.78 -3.10
CA ILE A 153 10.56 0.31 -3.09
C ILE A 153 11.82 -0.01 -2.25
N GLN A 154 12.91 0.74 -2.45
CA GLN A 154 14.14 0.55 -1.68
C GLN A 154 13.95 0.86 -0.19
N GLN A 155 13.26 1.96 0.14
CA GLN A 155 12.91 2.30 1.52
C GLN A 155 12.14 1.16 2.20
N MET A 156 11.12 0.64 1.53
CA MET A 156 10.33 -0.46 2.09
C MET A 156 11.16 -1.72 2.28
N ALA A 157 11.98 -2.10 1.31
CA ALA A 157 12.84 -3.27 1.42
C ALA A 157 13.81 -3.16 2.62
N LEU A 158 14.43 -1.99 2.82
CA LEU A 158 15.29 -1.70 3.95
C LEU A 158 14.54 -1.80 5.29
N PHE A 159 13.32 -1.27 5.33
CA PHE A 159 12.46 -1.34 6.51
C PHE A 159 12.08 -2.79 6.85
N LEU A 160 11.63 -3.58 5.87
CA LEU A 160 11.28 -4.99 6.07
C LEU A 160 12.51 -5.81 6.51
N ALA A 161 13.69 -5.52 5.96
CA ALA A 161 14.94 -6.17 6.38
C ALA A 161 15.24 -5.88 7.86
N LYS A 162 15.08 -4.62 8.29
CA LYS A 162 15.23 -4.22 9.69
C LYS A 162 14.25 -4.96 10.61
N LEU A 163 12.99 -5.10 10.22
CA LEU A 163 12.02 -5.88 11.00
C LEU A 163 12.45 -7.35 11.13
N CYS A 164 12.95 -7.96 10.06
CA CYS A 164 13.45 -9.34 10.09
C CYS A 164 14.70 -9.51 10.95
N GLU A 165 15.56 -8.49 11.04
CA GLU A 165 16.69 -8.47 11.97
C GLU A 165 16.26 -8.45 13.43
N GLU A 166 15.22 -7.67 13.74
CA GLU A 166 14.65 -7.59 15.08
C GLU A 166 13.95 -8.89 15.47
N ASN A 167 13.34 -9.59 14.51
CA ASN A 167 12.75 -10.91 14.73
C ASN A 167 12.73 -11.75 13.44
N SER A 168 13.47 -12.86 13.46
CA SER A 168 13.62 -13.75 12.31
C SER A 168 12.34 -14.48 11.90
N THR A 169 11.30 -14.53 12.74
CA THR A 169 10.02 -15.14 12.37
C THR A 169 9.28 -14.34 11.30
N TYR A 170 9.54 -13.03 11.18
CA TYR A 170 8.93 -12.18 10.17
C TYR A 170 9.47 -12.45 8.76
N LEU A 171 10.63 -13.10 8.65
CA LEU A 171 11.19 -13.50 7.37
C LEU A 171 10.22 -14.38 6.58
N HIS A 172 9.63 -15.37 7.24
CA HIS A 172 8.65 -16.26 6.61
C HIS A 172 7.35 -15.53 6.28
N LEU A 173 7.00 -14.51 7.07
CA LEU A 173 5.78 -13.74 6.87
C LEU A 173 5.85 -12.90 5.60
N PHE A 174 6.99 -12.25 5.35
CA PHE A 174 7.14 -11.37 4.18
C PHE A 174 7.57 -12.11 2.91
N LEU A 175 8.55 -13.01 2.99
CA LEU A 175 9.07 -13.67 1.79
C LEU A 175 8.02 -14.54 1.08
N PHE A 176 7.05 -15.07 1.83
CA PHE A 176 6.01 -15.95 1.31
C PHE A 176 4.63 -15.28 1.25
N ASP A 177 4.52 -13.97 1.48
CA ASP A 177 3.28 -13.25 1.19
C ASP A 177 3.18 -13.03 -0.32
N GLU A 178 2.08 -13.49 -0.92
CA GLU A 178 1.82 -13.39 -2.35
C GLU A 178 1.66 -11.93 -2.82
N ASN A 179 1.26 -11.03 -1.92
CA ASN A 179 1.02 -9.61 -2.22
C ASN A 179 2.27 -8.75 -2.02
N LEU A 180 3.38 -9.31 -1.56
CA LEU A 180 4.65 -8.57 -1.56
C LEU A 180 5.14 -8.42 -3.00
N LEU A 181 5.33 -7.18 -3.43
CA LEU A 181 5.85 -6.90 -4.77
C LEU A 181 7.18 -7.63 -5.02
N PRO A 182 7.34 -8.28 -6.19
CA PRO A 182 8.57 -9.02 -6.52
C PRO A 182 9.84 -8.20 -6.35
N ASP A 183 9.85 -6.92 -6.76
CA ASP A 183 11.01 -6.03 -6.64
C ASP A 183 11.40 -5.78 -5.18
N ILE A 184 10.41 -5.53 -4.31
CA ILE A 184 10.64 -5.36 -2.87
C ILE A 184 11.14 -6.67 -2.27
N ARG A 185 10.58 -7.81 -2.69
CA ARG A 185 10.98 -9.13 -2.21
C ARG A 185 12.44 -9.46 -2.58
N LEU A 186 12.87 -9.15 -3.80
CA LEU A 186 14.26 -9.31 -4.25
C LEU A 186 15.21 -8.39 -3.48
N LEU A 187 14.86 -7.12 -3.31
CA LEU A 187 15.67 -6.17 -2.57
C LEU A 187 15.77 -6.56 -1.09
N LEU A 188 14.68 -7.02 -0.47
CA LEU A 188 14.68 -7.55 0.88
C LEU A 188 15.68 -8.71 1.03
N ILE A 189 15.67 -9.68 0.10
CA ILE A 189 16.64 -10.78 0.10
C ILE A 189 18.06 -10.23 -0.02
N ASN A 190 18.31 -9.33 -0.96
CA ASN A 190 19.62 -8.74 -1.17
C ASN A 190 20.12 -8.06 0.12
N GLU A 191 19.30 -7.24 0.76
CA GLU A 191 19.63 -6.57 2.03
C GLU A 191 19.95 -7.57 3.15
N LEU A 192 19.16 -8.63 3.30
CA LEU A 192 19.39 -9.67 4.30
C LEU A 192 20.70 -10.44 4.05
N VAL A 193 21.00 -10.78 2.79
CA VAL A 193 22.26 -11.46 2.41
C VAL A 193 23.46 -10.56 2.69
N TRP A 194 23.41 -9.28 2.32
CA TRP A 194 24.47 -8.30 2.61
C TRP A 194 24.74 -8.18 4.10
N LYS A 195 23.70 -8.26 4.93
CA LYS A 195 23.78 -8.25 6.39
C LYS A 195 24.13 -9.61 7.01
N LYS A 196 24.48 -10.61 6.19
CA LYS A 196 24.87 -11.97 6.60
C LYS A 196 23.76 -12.74 7.32
N PHE A 197 22.51 -12.41 7.05
CA PHE A 197 21.37 -13.18 7.55
C PHE A 197 21.31 -14.54 6.83
N ASN A 198 21.10 -15.62 7.58
CA ASN A 198 21.10 -16.96 7.00
C ASN A 198 19.71 -17.30 6.45
N ILE A 199 19.51 -17.09 5.14
CA ILE A 199 18.27 -17.46 4.46
C ILE A 199 18.37 -18.92 4.05
N LYS A 200 17.62 -19.79 4.73
CA LYS A 200 17.53 -21.21 4.39
C LYS A 200 16.20 -21.50 3.71
N PHE A 201 16.26 -21.84 2.42
CA PHE A 201 15.13 -22.44 1.74
C PHE A 201 15.05 -23.92 2.11
N ALA A 202 13.86 -24.40 2.47
CA ALA A 202 13.65 -25.77 2.93
C ALA A 202 13.82 -26.82 1.81
N SER A 203 13.71 -26.41 0.55
CA SER A 203 13.89 -27.29 -0.61
C SER A 203 14.29 -26.50 -1.86
N THR A 204 14.88 -27.18 -2.84
CA THR A 204 15.12 -26.63 -4.19
C THR A 204 13.83 -26.34 -4.95
N ALA A 205 12.75 -27.08 -4.68
CA ALA A 205 11.44 -26.81 -5.27
C ALA A 205 10.89 -25.45 -4.80
N ASN A 206 11.06 -25.12 -3.51
CA ASN A 206 10.65 -23.83 -2.95
C ASN A 206 11.50 -22.67 -3.49
N VAL A 207 12.75 -22.92 -3.89
CA VAL A 207 13.59 -21.92 -4.56
C VAL A 207 13.07 -21.67 -5.98
N ILE A 208 12.76 -22.73 -6.73
CA ILE A 208 12.24 -22.63 -8.09
C ILE A 208 10.87 -21.95 -8.08
N GLU A 209 9.93 -22.38 -7.24
CA GLU A 209 8.61 -21.76 -7.07
C GLU A 209 8.73 -20.27 -6.68
N PHE A 210 9.68 -19.94 -5.80
CA PHE A 210 9.96 -18.56 -5.39
C PHE A 210 10.44 -17.67 -6.53
N PHE A 211 11.30 -18.18 -7.42
CA PHE A 211 11.85 -17.43 -8.56
C PHE A 211 11.00 -17.52 -9.83
N ASP A 212 10.15 -18.54 -9.98
CA ASP A 212 9.23 -18.71 -11.12
C ASP A 212 8.17 -17.60 -11.16
N HIS A 213 7.86 -16.97 -10.02
CA HIS A 213 6.98 -15.81 -9.91
C HIS A 213 7.68 -14.46 -10.15
N ILE A 214 8.97 -14.47 -10.52
CA ILE A 214 9.77 -13.27 -10.69
C ILE A 214 10.31 -13.25 -12.13
N GLU A 215 9.72 -12.42 -13.01
CA GLU A 215 10.31 -12.15 -14.33
C GLU A 215 11.59 -11.31 -14.17
N VAL A 216 12.71 -11.99 -13.92
CA VAL A 216 14.00 -11.29 -13.82
C VAL A 216 14.58 -11.07 -15.21
N LYS A 217 14.72 -9.79 -15.61
CA LYS A 217 15.42 -9.43 -16.87
C LYS A 217 16.94 -9.53 -16.78
N GLU A 218 17.54 -9.49 -15.59
CA GLU A 218 18.99 -9.70 -15.38
C GLU A 218 19.28 -10.00 -13.90
N LEU A 219 19.80 -11.19 -13.59
CA LEU A 219 20.30 -11.58 -12.27
C LEU A 219 21.83 -11.51 -12.28
N LEU A 220 22.40 -10.53 -11.59
CA LEU A 220 23.82 -10.54 -11.21
C LEU A 220 23.98 -11.27 -9.88
N PHE A 221 24.13 -12.60 -9.93
CA PHE A 221 24.57 -13.35 -8.77
C PHE A 221 26.07 -13.12 -8.52
N VAL A 222 26.42 -12.57 -7.36
CA VAL A 222 27.75 -12.75 -6.78
C VAL A 222 27.62 -13.79 -5.68
N ILE A 223 27.83 -15.05 -6.04
CA ILE A 223 28.05 -16.12 -5.05
C ILE A 223 29.50 -15.99 -4.60
N LYS A 224 29.71 -15.73 -3.30
CA LYS A 224 31.01 -15.89 -2.64
C LYS A 224 31.02 -17.16 -1.80
#